data_AF-A0A4Q1A3Y9-F1
#
_entry.id   AF-A0A4Q1A3Y9-F1
#
_cell.length_a   1.000
_cell.length_b   1.000
_cell.length_c   1.000
_cell.angle_alpha   90.00
_cell.angle_beta   90.00
_cell.angle_gamma   90.00
#
_symmetry.space_group_name_H-M   'P 1'
#
loop_
_entity.id
_entity.type
_entity.pdbx_description
1 polymer ?
#
loop_
_entity_poly.entity_id
_entity_poly.type
_entity_poly.pdbx_seq_one_letter_code
_entity_poly.pdbx_strand_id
1 'polypeptide(L)'
;MNIVTFCQVDETLFNPEFNVEYFHSGSSSKADIVILDIETIFEYEENKHNVCNEKYVSIAVLDDDEDYEAFKNFGIDAWIRSSEIAQINNLIVQLQDRFLS
;
A
#
# COMPACT_ATOMS: atom_id res chain seq x y z
N MET A 1 0.21 -11.25 -7.70
CA MET A 1 -0.45 -10.03 -7.19
C MET A 1 0.50 -8.88 -7.40
N ASN A 2 0.00 -7.76 -7.93
CA ASN A 2 0.80 -6.56 -8.14
C ASN A 2 0.65 -5.62 -6.95
N ILE A 3 1.78 -5.30 -6.33
CA ILE A 3 1.86 -4.35 -5.23
C ILE A 3 2.61 -3.13 -5.75
N VAL A 4 2.01 -1.96 -5.66
CA VAL A 4 2.71 -0.71 -5.97
C VAL A 4 2.95 0.06 -4.68
N THR A 5 4.19 0.43 -4.39
CA THR A 5 4.52 1.23 -3.22
C THR A 5 4.86 2.65 -3.62
N PHE A 6 4.30 3.61 -2.91
CA PHE A 6 4.65 5.03 -3.02
C PHE A 6 5.79 5.39 -2.06
N CYS A 7 5.87 4.69 -0.93
CA CYS A 7 6.92 4.85 0.08
C CYS A 7 8.03 3.80 -0.05
N GLN A 8 9.14 4.03 0.65
CA GLN A 8 10.25 3.09 0.73
C GLN A 8 9.96 1.99 1.76
N VAL A 9 9.69 0.79 1.27
CA VAL A 9 9.58 -0.44 2.07
C VAL A 9 10.61 -1.42 1.57
N ASP A 10 11.37 -2.08 2.46
CA ASP A 10 12.35 -3.08 2.08
C ASP A 10 11.69 -4.24 1.30
N GLU A 11 12.09 -4.44 0.03
CA GLU A 11 11.52 -5.49 -0.84
C GLU A 11 11.68 -6.89 -0.25
N THR A 12 12.71 -7.11 0.58
CA THR A 12 12.98 -8.42 1.19
C THR A 12 11.93 -8.82 2.22
N LEU A 13 11.11 -7.88 2.67
CA LEU A 13 9.98 -8.15 3.54
C LEU A 13 8.82 -8.82 2.81
N PHE A 14 8.73 -8.72 1.48
CA PHE A 14 7.60 -9.28 0.74
C PHE A 14 7.83 -10.73 0.33
N ASN A 15 6.75 -11.50 0.29
CA ASN A 15 6.79 -12.86 -0.24
C ASN A 15 7.21 -12.85 -1.71
N PRO A 16 8.02 -13.83 -2.17
CA PRO A 16 8.50 -13.90 -3.56
C PRO A 16 7.40 -14.03 -4.62
N GLU A 17 6.18 -14.42 -4.25
CA GLU A 17 5.04 -14.49 -5.18
C GLU A 17 4.43 -13.12 -5.52
N PHE A 18 4.79 -12.07 -4.77
CA PHE A 18 4.32 -10.71 -5.02
C PHE A 18 5.21 -10.02 -6.05
N ASN A 19 4.58 -9.38 -7.03
CA ASN A 19 5.28 -8.47 -7.93
C ASN A 19 5.22 -7.08 -7.30
N VAL A 20 6.33 -6.63 -6.72
CA VAL A 20 6.44 -5.34 -6.03
C VAL A 20 7.09 -4.33 -6.97
N GLU A 21 6.43 -3.20 -7.18
CA GLU A 21 6.91 -2.10 -8.01
C GLU A 21 6.91 -0.80 -7.20
N TYR A 22 8.00 -0.03 -7.26
CA TYR A 22 8.02 1.33 -6.70
C TYR A 22 7.47 2.31 -7.72
N PHE A 23 6.46 3.09 -7.33
CA PHE A 23 5.84 4.11 -8.17
C PHE A 23 6.87 5.03 -8.83
N HIS A 24 7.82 5.52 -8.02
CA HIS A 24 8.90 6.43 -8.45
C HIS A 24 9.95 5.81 -9.39
N SER A 25 10.02 4.48 -9.49
CA SER A 25 10.93 3.77 -10.40
C SER A 25 10.29 3.50 -11.77
N GLY A 26 9.03 3.89 -11.94
CA GLY A 26 8.21 3.59 -13.11
C GLY A 26 7.43 2.32 -12.90
N SER A 27 6.20 2.44 -12.40
CA SER A 27 5.25 1.32 -12.33
C SER A 27 4.70 1.01 -13.72
N SER A 28 4.76 -0.25 -14.13
CA SER A 28 4.23 -0.73 -15.42
C SER A 28 2.88 -1.42 -15.27
N SER A 29 2.62 -1.96 -14.07
CA SER A 29 1.43 -2.76 -13.79
C SER A 29 0.42 -1.97 -12.96
N LYS A 30 -0.87 -2.24 -13.19
CA LYS A 30 -1.92 -1.75 -12.30
C LYS A 30 -1.88 -2.49 -10.96
N ALA A 31 -1.99 -1.74 -9.87
CA ALA A 31 -1.91 -2.23 -8.51
C ALA A 31 -3.18 -2.96 -8.07
N ASP A 32 -3.00 -4.14 -7.45
CA ASP A 32 -4.02 -4.83 -6.66
C ASP A 32 -3.99 -4.32 -5.20
N ILE A 33 -2.77 -4.11 -4.70
CA ILE A 33 -2.48 -3.52 -3.39
C ILE A 33 -1.60 -2.29 -3.61
N VAL A 34 -1.92 -1.19 -2.95
CA VAL A 34 -1.08 0.00 -2.88
C VAL A 34 -0.61 0.23 -1.45
N ILE A 35 0.68 0.56 -1.29
CA ILE A 35 1.27 0.87 0.00
C ILE A 35 1.78 2.31 -0.02
N LEU A 36 1.40 3.10 0.96
CA LEU A 36 1.77 4.51 1.08
C LEU A 36 2.04 4.88 2.53
N ASP A 37 2.62 6.05 2.74
CA ASP A 37 2.82 6.69 4.03
C ASP A 37 2.23 8.11 4.00
N ILE A 38 2.40 8.85 5.10
CA ILE A 38 1.85 10.20 5.22
C ILE A 38 2.49 11.18 4.23
N GLU A 39 3.77 10.97 3.92
CA GLU A 39 4.53 11.83 3.00
C GLU A 39 4.02 11.71 1.56
N THR A 40 3.50 10.53 1.21
CA THR A 40 3.08 10.19 -0.15
C THR A 40 1.57 10.18 -0.37
N ILE A 41 0.78 10.48 0.65
CA ILE A 41 -0.69 10.41 0.60
C ILE A 41 -1.33 11.28 -0.49
N PHE A 42 -0.81 12.50 -0.71
CA PHE A 42 -1.33 13.40 -1.73
C PHE A 42 -0.96 12.92 -3.14
N GLU A 43 0.26 12.41 -3.31
CA GLU A 43 0.69 11.85 -4.57
C GLU A 43 -0.12 10.60 -4.94
N TYR A 44 -0.39 9.74 -3.95
CA TYR A 44 -1.32 8.64 -4.10
C TYR A 44 -2.71 9.13 -4.54
N GLU A 45 -3.28 10.13 -3.87
CA GLU A 45 -4.62 10.64 -4.19
C GLU A 45 -4.72 11.15 -5.64
N GLU A 46 -3.68 11.83 -6.12
CA GLU A 46 -3.61 12.35 -7.50
C GLU A 46 -3.46 11.23 -8.54
N ASN A 47 -2.83 10.11 -8.18
CA ASN A 47 -2.41 9.07 -9.14
C ASN A 47 -3.21 7.75 -9.03
N LYS A 48 -3.98 7.53 -7.97
CA LYS A 48 -4.64 6.23 -7.68
C LYS A 48 -5.48 5.69 -8.83
N HIS A 49 -6.18 6.56 -9.56
CA HIS A 49 -6.98 6.18 -10.72
C HIS A 49 -6.13 5.65 -11.90
N ASN A 50 -4.90 6.13 -12.03
CA ASN A 50 -3.96 5.73 -13.08
C ASN A 50 -3.08 4.56 -12.67
N VAL A 51 -2.81 4.39 -11.39
CA VAL A 51 -1.89 3.35 -10.88
C VAL A 51 -2.63 2.11 -10.41
N CYS A 52 -3.87 2.21 -9.96
CA CYS A 52 -4.61 1.08 -9.40
C CYS A 52 -5.58 0.45 -10.42
N ASN A 53 -5.92 -0.82 -10.17
CA ASN A 53 -7.04 -1.51 -10.81
C ASN A 53 -8.39 -0.88 -10.40
N GLU A 54 -9.49 -1.24 -11.06
CA GLU A 54 -10.83 -0.80 -10.62
C GLU A 54 -11.17 -1.31 -9.20
N LYS A 55 -10.75 -2.53 -8.89
CA LYS A 55 -10.83 -3.15 -7.56
C LYS A 55 -9.40 -3.27 -7.03
N TYR A 56 -9.08 -2.54 -5.98
CA TYR A 56 -7.77 -2.53 -5.32
C TYR A 56 -7.95 -2.25 -3.83
N VAL A 57 -6.88 -2.42 -3.06
CA VAL A 57 -6.83 -2.14 -1.63
C VAL A 57 -5.63 -1.27 -1.30
N SER A 58 -5.82 -0.32 -0.38
CA SER A 58 -4.80 0.60 0.10
C SER A 58 -4.35 0.30 1.53
N ILE A 59 -3.04 0.35 1.75
CA ILE A 59 -2.41 0.14 3.05
C ILE A 59 -1.55 1.37 3.39
N ALA A 60 -1.87 2.02 4.52
CA ALA A 60 -1.03 3.07 5.08
C ALA A 60 0.01 2.48 6.04
N VAL A 61 1.26 2.90 5.90
CA VAL A 61 2.31 2.69 6.88
C VAL A 61 2.29 3.90 7.83
N LEU A 62 2.10 3.66 9.13
CA LEU A 62 2.00 4.70 10.15
C LEU A 62 3.30 4.78 10.95
N ASP A 63 3.88 5.97 11.02
CA ASP A 63 5.03 6.24 11.90
C ASP A 63 4.57 6.68 13.29
N ASP A 64 3.46 7.42 13.36
CA ASP A 64 2.85 7.85 14.62
C ASP A 64 1.31 7.80 14.63
N ASP A 65 0.70 8.21 15.76
CA ASP A 65 -0.74 8.22 15.94
C ASP A 65 -1.43 9.44 15.26
N GLU A 66 -0.68 10.49 14.91
CA GLU A 66 -1.22 11.67 14.20
C GLU A 66 -1.47 11.34 12.73
N ASP A 67 -0.60 10.53 12.12
CA ASP A 67 -0.77 9.98 10.76
C ASP A 67 -2.14 9.34 10.58
N TYR A 68 -2.58 8.55 11.57
CA TYR A 68 -3.86 7.85 11.51
C TYR A 68 -5.05 8.80 11.32
N GLU A 69 -5.05 9.94 12.01
CA GLU A 69 -6.12 10.94 11.88
C GLU A 69 -6.11 11.59 10.50
N ALA A 70 -4.94 11.79 9.90
CA ALA A 70 -4.83 12.28 8.53
C ALA A 70 -5.44 11.29 7.53
N PHE A 71 -5.09 10.00 7.63
CA PHE A 71 -5.54 8.95 6.71
C PHE A 71 -7.05 8.70 6.71
N LYS A 72 -7.76 8.99 7.80
CA LYS A 72 -9.23 8.85 7.87
C LYS A 72 -9.96 9.62 6.76
N ASN A 73 -9.38 10.72 6.30
CA ASN A 73 -10.00 11.58 5.28
C ASN A 73 -9.75 11.08 3.84
N PHE A 74 -8.86 10.09 3.65
CA PHE A 74 -8.43 9.61 2.33
C PHE A 74 -9.01 8.24 1.96
N GLY A 75 -9.80 7.64 2.87
CA GLY A 75 -10.48 6.37 2.60
C GLY A 75 -9.52 5.19 2.46
N ILE A 76 -8.46 5.16 3.27
CA ILE A 76 -7.51 4.04 3.29
C ILE A 76 -8.17 2.79 3.88
N ASP A 77 -7.96 1.64 3.26
CA ASP A 77 -8.63 0.38 3.63
C ASP A 77 -8.01 -0.29 4.87
N ALA A 78 -6.69 -0.18 5.02
CA ALA A 78 -5.94 -0.78 6.13
C ALA A 78 -4.72 0.05 6.50
N TRP A 79 -4.16 -0.22 7.68
CA TRP A 79 -2.94 0.41 8.13
C TRP A 79 -2.06 -0.58 8.91
N ILE A 80 -0.77 -0.31 8.93
CA ILE A 80 0.23 -1.05 9.70
C ILE A 80 1.22 -0.05 10.30
N ARG A 81 1.64 -0.25 11.55
CA ARG A 81 2.70 0.58 12.12
C ARG A 81 4.03 0.23 11.47
N SER A 82 4.91 1.20 11.24
CA SER A 82 6.27 0.96 10.74
C SER A 82 7.05 -0.02 11.62
N SER A 83 6.82 0.01 12.94
CA SER A 83 7.40 -0.94 13.90
C SER A 83 6.91 -2.39 13.72
N GLU A 84 5.79 -2.60 13.02
CA GLU A 84 5.17 -3.90 12.76
C GLU A 84 5.29 -4.32 11.29
N ILE A 85 6.03 -3.57 10.46
CA ILE A 85 6.12 -3.78 9.00
C ILE A 85 6.54 -5.19 8.60
N ALA A 86 7.27 -5.91 9.47
CA ALA A 86 7.62 -7.31 9.28
C ALA A 86 6.40 -8.25 9.12
N GLN A 87 5.20 -7.81 9.53
CA GLN A 87 3.94 -8.56 9.39
C GLN A 87 3.17 -8.24 8.10
N ILE A 88 3.72 -7.40 7.21
CA ILE A 88 2.98 -6.89 6.04
C ILE A 88 2.43 -8.00 5.14
N ASN A 89 3.13 -9.13 4.97
CA ASN A 89 2.62 -10.26 4.19
C ASN A 89 1.32 -10.83 4.75
N ASN A 90 1.22 -10.96 6.08
CA ASN A 90 0.01 -11.49 6.71
C ASN A 90 -1.17 -10.56 6.47
N LEU A 91 -0.93 -9.25 6.55
CA LEU A 91 -1.94 -8.24 6.26
C LEU A 91 -2.38 -8.30 4.78
N ILE A 92 -1.43 -8.35 3.85
CA ILE A 92 -1.72 -8.44 2.40
C ILE A 92 -2.60 -9.64 2.10
N VAL A 93 -2.25 -10.83 2.60
CA VAL A 93 -3.04 -12.05 2.37
C VAL A 93 -4.46 -11.94 2.94
N GLN A 94 -4.61 -11.39 4.15
CA GLN A 94 -5.94 -11.16 4.74
C GLN A 94 -6.80 -10.20 3.92
N LEU A 95 -6.19 -9.12 3.42
CA LEU A 95 -6.88 -8.13 2.60
C LEU A 95 -7.23 -8.68 1.23
N GLN A 96 -6.34 -9.47 0.62
CA GLN A 96 -6.59 -10.20 -0.62
C GLN A 96 -7.85 -11.05 -0.49
N ASP A 97 -7.90 -11.93 0.50
CA ASP A 97 -9.03 -12.86 0.70
C ASP A 97 -10.34 -12.11 0.96
N ARG A 98 -10.28 -11.00 1.69
CA ARG A 98 -11.46 -10.22 2.08
C ARG A 98 -12.02 -9.34 0.97
N PHE A 99 -11.14 -8.71 0.20
CA PHE A 99 -11.52 -7.62 -0.70
C PHE A 99 -11.26 -7.93 -2.16
N LEU A 100 -10.34 -8.83 -2.51
CA LEU A 100 -9.92 -9.07 -3.90
C LEU A 100 -10.31 -10.46 -4.42
N SER A 101 -10.67 -11.40 -3.55
CA SER A 101 -11.32 -12.66 -3.93
C SER A 101 -12.76 -12.50 -4.42
#